data_AF-A0A1Q9MRC0-F1
#
_entry.id   AF-A0A1Q9MRC0-F1
#
_cell.length_a   1.000
_cell.length_b   1.000
_cell.length_c   1.000
_cell.angle_alpha   90.00
_cell.angle_beta   90.00
_cell.angle_gamma   90.00
#
_symmetry.space_group_name_H-M   'P 1'
#
loop_
_entity.id
_entity.type
_entity.pdbx_description
1 polymer ?
#
loop_
_entity_poly.entity_id
_entity_poly.type
_entity_poly.pdbx_seq_one_letter_code
_entity_poly.pdbx_strand_id
1 'polypeptide(L)'
;MDDDLKEILARIEKKVDTLAEVVETLKGKGAKASSEAYVKPSEKKVDHEAAEVPDSGGSRTKCPKCGSLKVTAHKDMKRVLSYSGGIPIYATKTVCNQCSNEW
;
A
#
# COMPACT_ATOMS: atom_id res chain seq x y z
N MET A 1 -18.73 39.00 -2.65
CA MET A 1 -17.44 38.31 -2.41
C MET A 1 -17.51 37.39 -1.20
N ASP A 2 -18.59 37.47 -0.39
CA ASP A 2 -18.78 36.68 0.82
C ASP A 2 -19.54 35.36 0.61
N ASP A 3 -20.19 35.19 -0.55
CA ASP A 3 -21.02 34.02 -0.84
C ASP A 3 -20.18 32.78 -1.19
N ASP A 4 -19.16 32.96 -2.03
CA ASP A 4 -18.17 31.92 -2.35
C ASP A 4 -17.42 31.44 -1.11
N LEU A 5 -17.11 32.35 -0.18
CA LEU A 5 -16.42 32.02 1.07
C LEU A 5 -17.30 31.15 1.98
N LYS A 6 -18.62 31.43 2.03
CA LYS A 6 -19.59 30.60 2.76
C LYS A 6 -19.75 29.23 2.13
N GLU A 7 -19.75 29.14 0.80
CA GLU A 7 -19.81 27.84 0.10
C GLU A 7 -18.56 27.00 0.40
N ILE A 8 -17.38 27.62 0.38
CA ILE A 8 -16.12 26.94 0.70
C ILE A 8 -16.13 26.43 2.14
N LEU A 9 -16.58 27.24 3.10
CA LEU A 9 -16.69 26.86 4.51
C LEU A 9 -17.63 25.66 4.69
N ALA A 10 -18.82 25.69 4.09
CA ALA A 10 -19.77 24.58 4.14
C ALA A 10 -19.20 23.27 3.55
N ARG A 11 -18.39 23.37 2.48
CA ARG A 11 -17.71 22.21 1.88
C ARG A 11 -16.59 21.67 2.77
N ILE A 12 -15.92 22.52 3.55
CA ILE A 12 -14.89 22.11 4.50
C ILE A 12 -15.54 21.37 5.68
N GLU A 13 -16.60 21.92 6.27
CA GLU A 13 -17.33 21.30 7.38
C GLU A 13 -17.79 19.87 7.02
N LYS A 14 -18.45 19.71 5.87
CA LYS A 14 -18.89 18.39 5.39
C LYS A 14 -17.75 17.37 5.25
N LYS A 15 -16.57 17.81 4.82
CA LYS A 15 -15.39 16.94 4.69
C LYS A 15 -14.80 16.56 6.04
N VAL A 16 -14.85 17.46 7.03
CA VAL A 16 -14.37 17.20 8.39
C VAL A 16 -15.23 16.15 9.07
N ASP A 17 -16.56 16.23 8.95
CA ASP A 17 -17.48 15.19 9.46
C ASP A 17 -17.19 13.83 8.83
N THR A 18 -17.05 13.79 7.50
CA THR A 18 -16.75 12.54 6.77
C THR A 18 -15.43 11.92 7.24
N LEU A 19 -14.41 12.74 7.50
CA LEU A 19 -13.11 12.27 8.00
C LEU A 19 -13.21 11.74 9.43
N ALA A 20 -14.03 12.35 10.29
CA ALA A 20 -14.24 11.87 11.65
C ALA A 20 -14.85 10.46 11.66
N GLU A 21 -15.86 10.20 10.82
CA GLU A 21 -16.48 8.86 10.69
C GLU A 21 -15.48 7.79 10.21
N VAL A 22 -14.60 8.15 9.27
CA VAL A 22 -13.55 7.24 8.78
C VAL A 22 -12.53 6.93 9.87
N VAL A 23 -12.12 7.92 10.67
CA VAL A 23 -11.18 7.73 11.77
C VAL A 23 -11.74 6.80 12.84
N GLU A 24 -13.01 6.95 13.21
CA GLU A 24 -13.67 6.07 14.18
C GLU A 24 -13.82 4.64 13.64
N THR A 25 -14.13 4.49 12.34
CA THR A 25 -14.17 3.18 11.67
C THR A 25 -12.82 2.46 11.68
N LEU A 26 -11.71 3.21 11.57
CA LEU A 26 -10.36 2.66 11.56
C LEU A 26 -9.84 2.33 12.97
N LYS A 27 -10.21 3.11 14.00
CA LYS A 27 -9.89 2.81 15.41
C LYS A 27 -10.47 1.46 15.87
N GLY A 28 -11.63 1.05 15.34
CA GLY A 28 -12.27 -0.23 15.70
C GLY A 28 -11.65 -1.49 15.08
N LYS A 29 -10.70 -1.37 14.15
CA LYS A 29 -10.07 -2.51 13.43
C LYS A 29 -8.64 -2.81 13.88
N GLY A 30 -8.29 -2.48 15.13
CA GLY A 30 -7.08 -2.95 15.79
C GLY A 30 -7.32 -4.26 16.56
N ALA A 31 -6.50 -5.28 16.27
CA ALA A 31 -6.30 -6.53 17.01
C ALA A 31 -7.31 -7.69 16.82
N LYS A 32 -6.98 -8.61 15.91
CA LYS A 32 -6.84 -10.03 16.25
C LYS A 32 -5.61 -10.61 15.55
N ALA A 33 -4.48 -10.59 16.26
CA ALA A 33 -3.45 -11.60 16.12
C ALA A 33 -4.04 -12.91 16.66
N SER A 34 -4.16 -13.94 15.83
CA SER A 34 -4.45 -15.30 16.29
C SER A 34 -3.14 -16.05 16.32
N SER A 35 -2.63 -16.27 17.53
CA SER A 35 -1.62 -17.25 17.86
C SER A 35 -2.18 -18.68 17.76
N GLU A 36 -1.26 -19.65 17.70
CA GLU A 36 -1.41 -21.10 17.91
C GLU A 36 -1.95 -21.98 16.76
N ALA A 37 -1.02 -22.69 16.11
CA ALA A 37 -0.79 -24.11 16.41
C ALA A 37 0.53 -24.58 15.80
N TYR A 38 1.46 -24.96 16.67
CA TYR A 38 2.70 -25.65 16.34
C TYR A 38 2.38 -27.08 15.87
N VAL A 39 2.71 -27.41 14.63
CA VAL A 39 2.87 -28.81 14.19
C VAL A 39 4.21 -28.90 13.47
N LYS A 40 5.16 -29.57 14.13
CA LYS A 40 6.45 -29.94 13.57
C LYS A 40 6.34 -31.39 13.06
N PRO A 41 6.43 -31.60 11.74
CA PRO A 41 7.04 -32.83 11.23
C PRO A 41 8.19 -32.48 10.29
N SER A 42 9.23 -33.30 10.36
CA SER A 42 10.53 -33.15 9.72
C SER A 42 10.52 -32.82 8.23
N GLU A 43 11.53 -32.03 7.85
CA GLU A 43 12.35 -32.19 6.65
C GLU A 43 11.64 -32.39 5.30
N LYS A 44 11.27 -31.28 4.66
CA LYS A 44 11.74 -30.87 3.31
C LYS A 44 10.99 -29.61 2.91
N LYS A 45 11.68 -28.47 2.93
CA LYS A 45 11.11 -27.18 2.49
C LYS A 45 10.97 -27.21 0.97
N VAL A 46 9.74 -27.36 0.48
CA VAL A 46 9.34 -26.93 -0.85
C VAL A 46 8.36 -25.80 -0.60
N ASP A 47 8.86 -24.58 -0.75
CA ASP A 47 8.12 -23.35 -0.51
C ASP A 47 7.05 -23.16 -1.58
N HIS A 48 5.89 -22.74 -1.12
CA HIS A 48 4.68 -22.49 -1.87
C HIS A 48 4.85 -21.22 -2.70
N GLU A 49 4.49 -21.28 -3.98
CA GLU A 49 4.34 -20.16 -4.91
C GLU A 49 3.52 -19.00 -4.32
N ALA A 50 4.18 -18.07 -3.65
CA ALA A 50 3.94 -16.67 -3.86
C ALA A 50 4.74 -16.29 -5.09
N ALA A 51 4.11 -15.71 -6.11
CA ALA A 51 4.82 -15.19 -7.27
C ALA A 51 5.84 -14.13 -6.82
N GLU A 52 7.05 -14.61 -6.56
CA GLU A 52 8.27 -13.89 -6.32
C GLU A 52 8.48 -13.06 -7.59
N VAL A 53 8.36 -11.74 -7.48
CA VAL A 53 9.02 -10.88 -8.46
C VAL A 53 10.47 -11.35 -8.50
N PRO A 54 10.99 -11.79 -9.65
CA PRO A 54 12.30 -12.41 -9.70
C PRO A 54 13.32 -11.43 -9.14
N ASP A 55 13.91 -11.81 -8.00
CA ASP A 55 15.16 -11.25 -7.50
C ASP A 55 16.24 -11.59 -8.52
N SER A 56 16.24 -10.85 -9.62
CA SER A 56 17.29 -10.88 -10.62
C SER A 56 18.44 -10.02 -10.09
N GLY A 57 19.25 -10.60 -9.22
CA GLY A 57 20.64 -10.20 -9.03
C GLY A 57 20.89 -8.83 -8.38
N GLY A 58 20.99 -8.81 -7.05
CA GLY A 58 22.11 -8.15 -6.38
C GLY A 58 22.17 -6.61 -6.37
N SER A 59 21.15 -5.89 -6.82
CA SER A 59 21.13 -4.43 -6.81
C SER A 59 20.17 -3.92 -5.75
N ARG A 60 20.71 -3.52 -4.60
CA ARG A 60 19.98 -2.80 -3.55
C ARG A 60 19.38 -1.51 -4.15
N THR A 61 18.08 -1.49 -4.43
CA THR A 61 17.37 -0.32 -4.97
C THR A 61 17.50 0.85 -4.00
N LYS A 62 18.18 1.92 -4.44
CA LYS A 62 18.32 3.17 -3.69
C LYS A 62 17.33 4.19 -4.23
N CYS A 63 16.76 4.98 -3.32
CA CYS A 63 15.96 6.13 -3.72
C CYS A 63 16.82 7.14 -4.49
N PRO A 64 16.42 7.55 -5.71
CA PRO A 64 17.20 8.49 -6.52
C PRO A 64 17.25 9.90 -5.91
N LYS A 65 16.33 10.23 -4.99
CA LYS A 65 16.23 11.56 -4.37
C LYS A 65 17.03 11.69 -3.08
N CYS A 66 17.04 10.65 -2.23
CA CYS A 66 17.67 10.71 -0.90
C CYS A 66 18.72 9.61 -0.64
N GLY A 67 18.92 8.69 -1.57
CA GLY A 67 19.88 7.58 -1.42
C GLY A 67 19.45 6.48 -0.44
N SER A 68 18.28 6.61 0.21
CA SER A 68 17.79 5.61 1.15
C SER A 68 17.50 4.27 0.49
N LEU A 69 17.81 3.20 1.21
CA LEU A 69 17.50 1.82 0.84
C LEU A 69 16.10 1.39 1.32
N LYS A 70 15.42 2.22 2.11
CA LYS A 70 14.08 1.95 2.61
C LYS A 70 13.06 2.33 1.53
N VAL A 71 12.83 1.42 0.61
CA VAL A 71 11.88 1.57 -0.50
C VAL A 71 10.86 0.44 -0.48
N THR A 72 9.61 0.73 -0.84
CA THR A 72 8.51 -0.24 -0.90
C THR A 72 7.87 -0.20 -2.27
N ALA A 73 7.57 -1.36 -2.84
CA ALA A 73 6.82 -1.47 -4.09
C ALA A 73 5.32 -1.63 -3.79
N HIS A 74 4.47 -0.86 -4.46
CA HIS A 74 3.01 -0.94 -4.36
C HIS A 74 2.38 -1.10 -5.74
N LYS A 75 1.30 -1.88 -5.82
CA LYS A 75 0.49 -1.95 -7.04
C LYS A 75 -0.29 -0.65 -7.25
N ASP A 76 -0.20 -0.08 -8.44
CA ASP A 76 -0.97 1.08 -8.84
C ASP A 76 -2.27 0.63 -9.52
N MET A 77 -3.34 0.52 -8.72
CA MET A 77 -4.65 0.05 -9.18
C MET A 77 -5.31 0.95 -10.23
N LYS A 78 -4.76 2.14 -10.49
CA LYS A 78 -5.24 3.07 -11.51
C LYS A 78 -4.67 2.78 -12.91
N ARG A 79 -3.56 2.04 -12.98
CA ARG A 79 -2.87 1.71 -14.23
C ARG A 79 -2.85 0.21 -14.45
N VAL A 80 -3.78 -0.26 -15.28
CA VAL A 80 -3.78 -1.64 -15.77
C VAL A 80 -2.82 -1.74 -16.94
N LEU A 81 -1.85 -2.67 -16.87
CA LEU A 81 -0.90 -2.94 -17.94
C LEU A 81 -1.46 -3.93 -18.96
N SER A 82 -2.12 -4.97 -18.47
CA SER A 82 -2.69 -6.03 -19.32
C SER A 82 -3.73 -6.82 -18.52
N TYR A 83 -4.43 -7.72 -19.21
CA TYR A 83 -5.34 -8.67 -18.60
C TYR A 83 -4.85 -10.09 -18.89
N SER A 84 -4.80 -10.94 -17.87
CA SER A 84 -4.46 -12.36 -18.01
C SER A 84 -5.61 -13.21 -17.47
N GLY A 85 -6.25 -14.01 -18.33
CA GLY A 85 -7.41 -14.81 -17.95
C GLY A 85 -8.58 -14.00 -17.38
N GLY A 86 -8.77 -12.76 -17.82
CA GLY A 86 -9.79 -11.84 -17.28
C GLY A 86 -9.39 -11.13 -15.98
N ILE A 87 -8.20 -11.39 -15.43
CA ILE A 87 -7.69 -10.75 -14.22
C ILE A 87 -6.81 -9.55 -14.62
N PRO A 88 -7.08 -8.33 -14.13
CA PRO A 88 -6.26 -7.17 -14.43
C PRO A 88 -4.88 -7.26 -13.76
N ILE A 89 -3.82 -7.06 -14.55
CA ILE A 89 -2.45 -6.93 -14.07
C ILE A 89 -2.13 -5.43 -13.97
N TYR A 90 -1.87 -4.98 -12.76
CA TYR A 90 -1.60 -3.57 -12.47
C TYR A 90 -0.11 -3.23 -12.57
N ALA A 91 0.19 -1.99 -12.92
CA ALA A 91 1.53 -1.44 -12.82
C ALA A 91 2.02 -1.44 -11.36
N THR A 92 3.33 -1.47 -11.16
CA THR A 92 3.95 -1.35 -9.84
C THR A 92 4.67 -0.02 -9.77
N LYS A 93 4.53 0.68 -8.63
CA LYS A 93 5.25 1.91 -8.32
C LYS A 93 6.14 1.70 -7.10
N THR A 94 7.33 2.29 -7.11
CA THR A 94 8.25 2.22 -5.98
C THR A 94 8.18 3.53 -5.21
N VAL A 95 8.02 3.44 -3.89
CA VAL A 95 7.92 4.59 -2.99
C VAL A 95 9.03 4.54 -1.96
N CYS A 96 9.73 5.67 -1.76
CA CYS A 96 10.70 5.79 -0.68
C CYS A 96 10.01 6.08 0.66
N ASN A 97 10.29 5.27 1.68
CA ASN A 97 9.73 5.46 3.03
C ASN A 97 10.40 6.59 3.84
N GLN A 98 11.35 7.32 3.26
CA GLN A 98 12.04 8.42 3.93
C GLN A 98 11.66 9.78 3.35
N CYS A 99 11.68 9.92 2.02
CA CYS A 99 11.37 11.19 1.37
C CYS A 99 10.08 11.17 0.55
N SER A 100 9.32 10.07 0.63
CA SER A 100 8.04 9.86 -0.07
C SER A 100 8.09 10.05 -1.59
N ASN A 101 9.28 9.93 -2.19
CA ASN A 101 9.43 10.01 -3.64
C ASN A 101 8.91 8.73 -4.29
N GLU A 102 8.14 8.86 -5.36
CA GLU A 102 7.63 7.75 -6.17
C GLU A 102 8.29 7.71 -7.56
N TRP A 103 8.61 6.52 -8.06
CA TRP A 103 9.15 6.28 -9.40
C TRP A 103 8.84 4.86 -9.91
#